data_AF-A0A7J5E5R8-F1
#
_entry.id   AF-A0A7J5E5R8-F1
#
_cell.length_a   1.000
_cell.length_b   1.000
_cell.length_c   1.000
_cell.angle_alpha   90.00
_cell.angle_beta   90.00
_cell.angle_gamma   90.00
#
_symmetry.space_group_name_H-M   'P 1'
#
loop_
_entity.id
_entity.type
_entity.pdbx_description
1 polymer ?
#
loop_
_entity_poly.entity_id
_entity_poly.type
_entity_poly.pdbx_seq_one_letter_code
_entity_poly.pdbx_strand_id
1 'polypeptide(L)'
;MSLRFAIALLLILGGIAWILYYYFGVRPTDGFGSIDAKGKPNPAGGPSFLQDLEGKNYLIGFLLFFAGLVFSAHPKTPLGRGRGVVVGMLGCFLIGLLWICVFYIFLTGNDPADIPIMTDLGQKNLFVGIGFMAVGFAFATRWE
;
A
#
# COMPACT_ATOMS: atom_id res chain seq x y z
N MET A 1 19.49 -0.59 -18.27
CA MET A 1 18.32 -0.84 -17.40
C MET A 1 17.64 -2.13 -17.86
N SER A 2 17.44 -3.13 -17.00
CA SER A 2 16.73 -4.36 -17.41
C SER A 2 15.24 -4.07 -17.56
N LEU A 3 14.58 -4.59 -18.61
CA LEU A 3 13.13 -4.42 -18.84
C LEU A 3 12.30 -4.74 -17.60
N ARG A 4 12.69 -5.78 -16.85
CA ARG A 4 12.03 -6.20 -15.60
C ARG A 4 12.19 -5.19 -14.48
N PHE A 5 13.34 -4.52 -14.41
CA PHE A 5 13.56 -3.47 -13.42
C PHE A 5 12.70 -2.24 -13.73
N ALA A 6 12.56 -1.88 -15.01
CA ALA A 6 11.64 -0.83 -15.42
C ALA A 6 10.18 -1.17 -15.06
N ILE A 7 9.74 -2.40 -15.34
CA ILE A 7 8.39 -2.87 -14.97
C ILE A 7 8.18 -2.84 -13.45
N ALA A 8 9.15 -3.34 -12.66
CA ALA A 8 9.06 -3.33 -11.21
C ALA A 8 8.94 -1.89 -10.67
N LEU A 9 9.74 -0.97 -11.19
CA LEU A 9 9.72 0.44 -10.79
C LEU A 9 8.42 1.13 -11.20
N LEU A 10 7.90 0.84 -12.40
CA LEU A 10 6.59 1.32 -12.86
C LEU A 10 5.45 0.80 -11.97
N LEU A 11 5.47 -0.45 -11.54
CA LEU A 11 4.46 -1.02 -10.65
C LEU A 11 4.52 -0.41 -9.24
N ILE A 12 5.72 -0.22 -8.69
CA ILE A 12 5.92 0.41 -7.38
C ILE A 12 5.44 1.86 -7.42
N LEU A 13 5.95 2.66 -8.36
CA LEU A 13 5.58 4.06 -8.48
C LEU A 13 4.12 4.23 -8.89
N GLY A 14 3.59 3.37 -9.77
CA GLY A 14 2.20 3.35 -10.17
C GLY A 14 1.27 3.02 -9.00
N GLY A 15 1.61 2.04 -8.17
CA GLY A 15 0.86 1.71 -6.96
C GLY A 15 0.86 2.87 -5.95
N ILE A 16 2.01 3.50 -5.72
CA ILE A 16 2.12 4.68 -4.83
C ILE A 16 1.30 5.84 -5.39
N ALA A 17 1.48 6.17 -6.67
CA ALA A 17 0.75 7.25 -7.34
C ALA A 17 -0.76 6.99 -7.31
N TRP A 18 -1.20 5.73 -7.47
CA TRP A 18 -2.60 5.35 -7.37
C TRP A 18 -3.16 5.60 -5.97
N ILE A 19 -2.43 5.18 -4.92
CA ILE A 19 -2.83 5.42 -3.52
C ILE A 19 -2.92 6.92 -3.24
N LEU A 20 -1.94 7.71 -3.67
CA LEU A 20 -1.92 9.17 -3.46
C LEU A 20 -3.02 9.87 -4.25
N TYR A 21 -3.21 9.50 -5.53
CA TYR A 21 -4.28 10.04 -6.37
C TYR A 21 -5.65 9.73 -5.78
N TYR A 22 -5.85 8.50 -5.30
CA TYR A 22 -7.08 8.13 -4.62
C TYR A 22 -7.27 8.94 -3.33
N TYR A 23 -6.25 9.01 -2.47
CA TYR A 23 -6.33 9.72 -1.19
C TYR A 23 -6.60 11.23 -1.33
N PHE A 24 -5.93 11.91 -2.25
CA PHE A 24 -6.05 13.37 -2.41
C PHE A 24 -7.09 13.82 -3.43
N GLY A 25 -7.41 12.99 -4.42
CA GLY A 25 -8.20 13.40 -5.59
C GLY A 25 -9.58 12.77 -5.69
N VAL A 26 -9.79 11.59 -5.09
CA VAL A 26 -11.05 10.82 -5.22
C VAL A 26 -11.74 10.64 -3.88
N ARG A 27 -10.99 10.45 -2.79
CA ARG A 27 -11.52 10.19 -1.45
C ARG A 27 -12.49 11.31 -1.02
N PRO A 28 -13.71 10.98 -0.56
CA PRO A 28 -14.59 11.94 0.09
C PRO A 28 -13.99 12.40 1.43
N THR A 29 -14.13 13.68 1.78
CA THR A 29 -13.52 14.26 2.98
C THR A 29 -13.99 13.61 4.27
N ASP A 30 -15.22 13.09 4.26
CA ASP A 30 -15.94 12.66 5.46
C ASP A 30 -15.86 11.12 5.67
N GLY A 31 -15.06 10.43 4.85
CA GLY A 31 -14.91 8.97 4.88
C GLY A 31 -15.99 8.25 4.05
N PHE A 32 -15.76 6.98 3.72
CA PHE A 32 -16.64 6.23 2.84
C PHE A 32 -17.97 5.87 3.53
N GLY A 33 -19.11 6.14 2.89
CA GLY A 33 -20.44 5.91 3.49
C GLY A 33 -20.93 7.02 4.43
N SER A 34 -20.17 8.11 4.57
CA SER A 34 -20.64 9.32 5.23
C SER A 34 -21.72 9.98 4.38
N ILE A 35 -22.87 10.19 5.00
CA ILE A 35 -23.94 11.00 4.45
C ILE A 35 -23.72 12.40 5.04
N ASP A 36 -23.57 13.42 4.20
CA ASP A 36 -23.43 14.81 4.65
C ASP A 36 -24.58 15.15 5.63
N ALA A 37 -24.41 16.20 6.44
CA ALA A 37 -25.47 16.72 7.34
C ALA A 37 -26.82 17.04 6.65
N LYS A 38 -26.89 16.97 5.31
CA LYS A 38 -28.09 17.15 4.48
C LYS A 38 -28.57 15.89 3.75
N GLY A 39 -28.10 14.69 4.09
CA GLY A 39 -28.62 13.46 3.48
C GLY A 39 -28.04 13.11 2.10
N LYS A 40 -27.00 13.83 1.64
CA LYS A 40 -26.42 13.64 0.30
C LYS A 40 -25.12 12.82 0.36
N PRO A 41 -24.85 11.95 -0.62
CA PRO A 41 -23.53 11.36 -0.79
C PRO A 41 -22.51 12.48 -1.03
N ASN A 42 -21.44 12.53 -0.23
CA ASN A 42 -20.40 13.53 -0.38
C ASN A 42 -19.74 13.38 -1.77
N PRO A 43 -19.61 14.46 -2.59
CA PRO A 43 -19.07 14.35 -3.93
C PRO A 43 -17.59 13.99 -3.89
N ALA A 44 -17.31 12.68 -4.00
CA ALA A 44 -15.99 12.19 -4.34
C ALA A 44 -15.53 12.87 -5.65
N GLY A 45 -14.26 13.27 -5.70
CA GLY A 45 -13.66 13.81 -6.92
C GLY A 45 -13.42 12.72 -7.96
N GLY A 46 -13.11 13.13 -9.19
CA GLY A 46 -12.67 12.21 -10.24
C GLY A 46 -13.76 11.38 -10.93
N PRO A 47 -13.37 10.43 -11.79
CA PRO A 47 -14.28 9.59 -12.58
C PRO A 47 -15.20 8.70 -11.73
N SER A 48 -16.47 8.53 -12.15
CA SER A 48 -17.48 7.73 -11.43
C SER A 48 -17.04 6.30 -11.12
N PHE A 49 -16.34 5.63 -12.05
CA PHE A 49 -15.87 4.26 -11.84
C PHE A 49 -14.86 4.13 -10.69
N LEU A 50 -14.09 5.19 -10.38
CA LEU A 50 -13.17 5.19 -9.25
C LEU A 50 -13.90 5.42 -7.93
N GLN A 51 -15.02 6.13 -7.96
CA GLN A 51 -15.85 6.35 -6.78
C GLN A 51 -16.54 5.04 -6.38
N ASP A 52 -17.08 4.29 -7.35
CA ASP A 52 -17.75 3.00 -7.14
C ASP A 52 -16.83 1.91 -6.55
N LEU A 53 -15.52 2.04 -6.74
CA LEU A 53 -14.53 1.12 -6.19
C LEU A 53 -14.28 1.37 -4.70
N GLU A 54 -14.59 2.54 -4.18
CA GLU A 54 -14.45 2.91 -2.77
C GLU A 54 -13.08 2.52 -2.17
N GLY A 55 -13.06 1.95 -0.96
CA GLY A 55 -11.87 1.39 -0.32
C GLY A 55 -11.19 0.24 -1.09
N LYS A 56 -11.76 -0.29 -2.18
CA LYS A 56 -11.06 -1.25 -3.06
C LYS A 56 -9.96 -0.57 -3.89
N ASN A 57 -10.00 0.76 -4.06
CA ASN A 57 -8.91 1.48 -4.70
C ASN A 57 -7.59 1.35 -3.92
N TYR A 58 -7.64 1.37 -2.58
CA TYR A 58 -6.47 1.07 -1.77
C TYR A 58 -5.96 -0.34 -2.00
N LEU A 59 -6.85 -1.32 -2.09
CA LEU A 59 -6.47 -2.70 -2.37
C LEU A 59 -5.72 -2.81 -3.71
N ILE A 60 -6.22 -2.16 -4.76
CA ILE A 60 -5.57 -2.15 -6.08
C ILE A 60 -4.18 -1.49 -5.99
N GLY A 61 -4.08 -0.33 -5.34
CA GLY A 61 -2.82 0.39 -5.16
C GLY A 61 -1.77 -0.42 -4.40
N PHE A 62 -2.16 -1.04 -3.28
CA PHE A 62 -1.28 -1.90 -2.50
C PHE A 62 -0.90 -3.17 -3.25
N LEU A 63 -1.81 -3.81 -3.98
CA LEU A 63 -1.49 -4.99 -4.79
C LEU A 63 -0.49 -4.66 -5.90
N LEU A 64 -0.65 -3.53 -6.59
CA LEU A 64 0.31 -3.06 -7.60
C LEU A 64 1.68 -2.80 -6.97
N PHE A 65 1.71 -2.14 -5.82
CA PHE A 65 2.93 -1.89 -5.07
C PHE A 65 3.64 -3.18 -4.65
N PHE A 66 2.93 -4.11 -4.02
CA PHE A 66 3.49 -5.39 -3.58
C PHE A 66 3.92 -6.27 -4.75
N ALA A 67 3.15 -6.32 -5.84
CA ALA A 67 3.54 -7.01 -7.05
C ALA A 67 4.87 -6.43 -7.58
N GLY A 68 4.98 -5.09 -7.64
CA GLY A 68 6.20 -4.41 -8.04
C GLY A 68 7.41 -4.81 -7.18
N LEU A 69 7.24 -4.90 -5.86
CA LEU A 69 8.29 -5.38 -4.96
C LEU A 69 8.66 -6.85 -5.22
N VAL A 70 7.70 -7.74 -5.43
CA VAL A 70 7.97 -9.16 -5.76
C VAL A 70 8.71 -9.29 -7.10
N PHE A 71 8.32 -8.53 -8.12
CA PHE A 71 9.06 -8.48 -9.39
C PHE A 71 10.47 -7.93 -9.21
N SER A 72 10.65 -6.98 -8.28
CA SER A 72 11.95 -6.44 -7.93
C SER A 72 12.85 -7.46 -7.20
N ALA A 73 12.31 -8.55 -6.66
CA ALA A 73 13.11 -9.63 -6.05
C ALA A 73 13.81 -10.55 -7.07
N HIS A 74 13.68 -10.31 -8.37
CA HIS A 74 14.32 -11.14 -9.39
C HIS A 74 15.84 -10.85 -9.54
N PRO A 75 16.74 -11.84 -9.70
CA PRO A 75 18.20 -11.63 -9.86
C PRO A 75 18.67 -10.59 -10.90
N LYS A 76 17.87 -10.35 -11.94
CA LYS A 76 18.18 -9.38 -13.00
C LYS A 76 17.96 -7.92 -12.54
N THR A 77 17.31 -7.68 -11.42
CA THR A 77 17.15 -6.37 -10.80
C THR A 77 18.26 -6.12 -9.77
N PRO A 78 18.56 -4.86 -9.40
CA PRO A 78 19.55 -4.56 -8.37
C PRO A 78 19.15 -5.06 -6.97
N LEU A 79 17.85 -5.14 -6.67
CA LEU A 79 17.34 -5.62 -5.38
C LEU A 79 17.31 -7.16 -5.26
N GLY A 80 17.32 -7.88 -6.38
CA GLY A 80 17.26 -9.34 -6.39
C GLY A 80 18.61 -10.06 -6.40
N ARG A 81 19.74 -9.36 -6.23
CA ARG A 81 21.08 -9.98 -6.29
C ARG A 81 22.01 -9.56 -5.15
N GLY A 82 22.87 -10.48 -4.71
CA GLY A 82 23.89 -10.22 -3.68
C GLY A 82 23.32 -9.58 -2.43
N ARG A 83 23.93 -8.49 -1.95
CA ARG A 83 23.49 -7.75 -0.75
C ARG A 83 22.10 -7.10 -0.92
N GLY A 84 21.63 -6.89 -2.15
CA GLY A 84 20.32 -6.31 -2.43
C GLY A 84 19.16 -7.14 -1.89
N VAL A 85 19.30 -8.47 -1.89
CA VAL A 85 18.26 -9.38 -1.40
C VAL A 85 18.09 -9.25 0.11
N VAL A 86 19.21 -9.12 0.85
CA VAL A 86 19.20 -8.93 2.30
C VAL A 86 18.55 -7.59 2.66
N VAL A 87 18.89 -6.52 1.92
CA VAL A 87 18.29 -5.20 2.12
C VAL A 87 16.79 -5.22 1.79
N GLY A 88 16.38 -5.90 0.72
CA GLY A 88 14.97 -6.05 0.35
C GLY A 88 14.16 -6.85 1.38
N MET A 89 14.71 -7.99 1.85
CA MET A 89 14.09 -8.84 2.87
C MET A 89 13.92 -8.10 4.20
N LEU A 90 15.02 -7.57 4.76
CA LEU A 90 14.98 -6.85 6.03
C LEU A 90 14.15 -5.57 5.93
N GLY A 91 14.26 -4.84 4.82
CA GLY A 91 13.44 -3.67 4.56
C GLY A 91 11.94 -3.98 4.60
N CYS A 92 11.50 -5.02 3.89
CA CYS A 92 10.09 -5.41 3.89
C CYS A 92 9.61 -5.86 5.28
N PHE A 93 10.42 -6.62 6.03
CA PHE A 93 10.04 -7.05 7.38
C PHE A 93 9.99 -5.89 8.38
N LEU A 94 10.97 -4.99 8.36
CA LEU A 94 10.99 -3.83 9.25
C LEU A 94 9.86 -2.86 8.93
N ILE A 95 9.58 -2.60 7.64
CA ILE A 95 8.46 -1.76 7.22
C ILE A 95 7.13 -2.41 7.60
N GLY A 96 6.96 -3.72 7.37
CA GLY A 96 5.76 -4.45 7.76
C GLY A 96 5.51 -4.43 9.27
N LEU A 97 6.55 -4.64 10.07
CA LEU A 97 6.47 -4.56 11.52
C LEU A 97 6.11 -3.14 11.98
N LEU A 98 6.83 -2.13 11.47
CA LEU A 98 6.58 -0.73 11.80
C LEU A 98 5.16 -0.31 11.43
N TRP A 99 4.64 -0.76 10.28
CA TRP A 99 3.26 -0.51 9.85
C TRP A 99 2.24 -1.01 10.86
N ILE A 100 2.38 -2.27 11.30
CA ILE A 100 1.47 -2.88 12.29
C ILE A 100 1.62 -2.19 13.65
N CYS A 101 2.85 -1.87 14.09
CA CYS A 101 3.07 -1.16 15.35
C CYS A 101 2.40 0.22 15.35
N VAL A 102 2.55 0.99 14.27
CA VAL A 102 1.90 2.31 14.13
C VAL A 102 0.38 2.15 14.15
N PHE A 103 -0.17 1.19 13.41
CA PHE A 103 -1.61 0.90 13.43
C PHE A 103 -2.13 0.60 14.84
N TYR A 104 -1.45 -0.26 15.61
CA TYR A 104 -1.88 -0.61 16.96
C TYR A 104 -1.76 0.55 17.95
N ILE A 105 -0.68 1.32 17.89
CA ILE A 105 -0.43 2.43 18.82
C ILE A 105 -1.39 3.59 18.57
N PHE A 106 -1.59 3.97 17.31
CA PHE A 106 -2.28 5.22 16.97
C PHE A 106 -3.75 5.06 16.63
N LEU A 107 -4.18 3.92 16.09
CA LEU A 107 -5.58 3.71 15.70
C LEU A 107 -6.38 2.86 16.69
N THR A 108 -5.71 1.99 17.45
CA THR A 108 -6.36 1.09 18.44
C THR A 108 -6.08 1.53 19.89
N GLY A 109 -5.34 2.62 20.07
CA GLY A 109 -5.02 3.19 21.38
C GLY A 109 -6.18 3.94 22.03
N ASN A 110 -5.94 4.46 23.24
CA ASN A 110 -6.93 5.21 24.02
C ASN A 110 -7.29 6.58 23.41
N ASP A 111 -6.37 7.16 22.63
CA ASP A 111 -6.56 8.41 21.89
C ASP A 111 -6.31 8.15 20.40
N PRO A 112 -7.34 7.79 19.62
CA PRO A 112 -7.18 7.49 18.21
C PRO A 112 -6.75 8.75 17.45
N ALA A 113 -5.55 8.72 16.87
CA ALA A 113 -5.05 9.78 16.00
C ALA A 113 -5.43 9.46 14.55
N ASP A 114 -5.99 10.45 13.84
CA ASP A 114 -6.31 10.31 12.42
C ASP A 114 -5.02 10.32 11.59
N ILE A 115 -4.53 9.13 11.25
CA ILE A 115 -3.39 8.94 10.38
C ILE A 115 -3.89 8.78 8.93
N PRO A 116 -3.44 9.65 8.00
CA PRO A 116 -3.72 9.53 6.58
C PRO A 116 -3.54 8.11 6.06
N ILE A 117 -4.47 7.64 5.23
CA ILE A 117 -4.51 6.29 4.64
C ILE A 117 -4.84 5.19 5.67
N MET A 118 -4.20 5.17 6.84
CA MET A 118 -4.43 4.14 7.86
C MET A 118 -5.85 4.17 8.43
N THR A 119 -6.43 5.35 8.69
CA THR A 119 -7.81 5.48 9.20
C THR A 119 -8.81 4.83 8.25
N ASP A 120 -8.66 5.05 6.94
CA ASP A 120 -9.58 4.49 5.94
C ASP A 120 -9.46 2.97 5.79
N LEU A 121 -8.28 2.43 6.06
CA LEU A 121 -8.03 1.00 5.99
C LEU A 121 -8.65 0.26 7.19
N GLY A 122 -8.73 0.89 8.36
CA GLY A 122 -9.25 0.25 9.58
C GLY A 122 -8.57 -1.10 9.85
N GLN A 123 -9.34 -2.18 10.01
CA GLN A 123 -8.78 -3.54 10.20
C GLN A 123 -7.96 -4.04 8.98
N LYS A 124 -8.14 -3.44 7.79
CA LYS A 124 -7.40 -3.85 6.59
C LYS A 124 -5.90 -3.55 6.68
N ASN A 125 -5.47 -2.71 7.61
CA ASN A 125 -4.06 -2.46 7.89
C ASN A 125 -3.28 -3.73 8.26
N LEU A 126 -3.91 -4.71 8.93
CA LEU A 126 -3.27 -5.99 9.22
C LEU A 126 -2.92 -6.75 7.94
N PHE A 127 -3.78 -6.70 6.92
CA PHE A 127 -3.51 -7.35 5.63
C PHE A 127 -2.34 -6.69 4.90
N VAL A 128 -2.16 -5.37 5.02
CA VAL A 128 -0.99 -4.66 4.47
C VAL A 128 0.30 -5.15 5.15
N GLY A 129 0.29 -5.28 6.48
CA GLY A 129 1.43 -5.83 7.23
C GLY A 129 1.77 -7.27 6.85
N ILE A 130 0.76 -8.14 6.69
CA ILE A 130 0.93 -9.52 6.19
C ILE A 130 1.48 -9.49 4.74
N GLY A 131 1.02 -8.55 3.91
CA GLY A 131 1.54 -8.35 2.56
C GLY A 131 3.04 -8.06 2.55
N PHE A 132 3.51 -7.14 3.39
CA PHE A 132 4.94 -6.87 3.54
C PHE A 132 5.73 -8.11 3.98
N MET A 133 5.18 -8.91 4.88
CA MET A 133 5.81 -10.17 5.31
C MET A 133 5.91 -11.16 4.15
N ALA A 134 4.84 -11.34 3.36
CA ALA A 134 4.84 -12.23 2.19
C ALA A 134 5.88 -11.80 1.15
N VAL A 135 6.01 -10.48 0.90
CA VAL A 135 7.03 -9.94 -0.01
C VAL A 135 8.44 -10.17 0.56
N GLY A 136 8.66 -9.97 1.87
CA GLY A 136 9.93 -10.26 2.53
C GLY A 136 10.38 -11.72 2.34
N PHE A 137 9.46 -12.67 2.44
CA PHE A 137 9.72 -14.08 2.12
C PHE A 137 10.03 -14.32 0.64
N ALA A 138 9.40 -13.59 -0.28
CA ALA A 138 9.71 -13.68 -1.71
C ALA A 138 11.16 -13.23 -2.02
N PHE A 139 11.71 -12.27 -1.26
CA PHE A 139 13.14 -11.95 -1.31
C PHE A 139 13.98 -13.07 -0.69
N ALA A 140 13.60 -13.60 0.47
CA ALA A 140 14.35 -14.64 1.19
C ALA A 140 14.53 -15.93 0.36
N THR A 141 13.53 -16.31 -0.44
CA THR A 141 13.58 -17.53 -1.27
C THR A 141 14.40 -17.40 -2.56
N ARG A 142 14.83 -16.19 -2.93
CA ARG A 142 15.58 -15.92 -4.16
C ARG A 142 17.05 -15.59 -3.91
N TRP A 143 17.59 -16.09 -2.80
CA TRP A 143 19.00 -16.00 -2.46
C TRP A 143 19.82 -16.90 -3.40
N GLU A 144 20.40 -16.31 -4.44
CA GLU A 144 21.48 -16.87 -5.27
C GLU A 144 22.71 -15.96 -5.20
#